data_AF-A0A7L1WUJ8-F1
#
_entry.id   AF-A0A7L1WUJ8-F1
#
_cell.length_a   1.000
_cell.length_b   1.000
_cell.length_c   1.000
_cell.angle_alpha   90.00
_cell.angle_beta   90.00
_cell.angle_gamma   90.00
#
_symmetry.space_group_name_H-M   'P 1'
#
loop_
_entity.id
_entity.type
_entity.pdbx_description
1 polymer ?
#
loop_
_entity_poly.entity_id
_entity_poly.type
_entity_poly.pdbx_seq_one_letter_code
_entity_poly.pdbx_strand_id
1 'polypeptide(L)' 'LPFPHDDPSSLMANPQYIIWSPVCRNDIAWNFEKFLIGPDGVPFKRYSRRFETIKIQDDIELLLQKVA' A
#
# COMPACT_ATOMS: atom_id res chain seq x y z
N LEU A 1 -0.47 -4.93 -8.89
CA LEU A 1 0.01 -4.04 -7.82
C LEU A 1 1.16 -4.70 -7.07
N PRO A 2 2.13 -3.94 -6.52
CA PRO A 2 3.12 -4.47 -5.58
C PRO A 2 2.44 -4.93 -4.28
N PHE A 3 3.12 -5.76 -3.49
CA PHE A 3 2.62 -6.16 -2.16
C PHE A 3 2.82 -5.04 -1.13
N PRO A 4 1.97 -4.94 -0.08
CA PRO A 4 2.24 -4.06 1.04
C PRO A 4 3.57 -4.40 1.71
N HIS A 5 4.35 -3.37 2.05
CA HIS A 5 5.67 -3.51 2.64
C HIS A 5 5.62 -4.10 4.06
N ASP A 6 4.59 -3.75 4.84
CA ASP A 6 4.43 -4.15 6.24
C ASP A 6 3.62 -5.44 6.43
N ASP A 7 2.82 -5.85 5.44
CA ASP A 7 2.01 -7.08 5.48
C ASP A 7 1.83 -7.67 4.07
N PRO A 8 2.81 -8.46 3.59
CA PRO A 8 2.83 -8.93 2.20
C PRO A 8 1.89 -10.11 1.93
N SER A 9 1.35 -10.77 2.97
CA SER A 9 0.61 -12.03 2.84
C SER A 9 -0.90 -11.91 3.07
N SER A 10 -1.34 -10.94 3.88
CA SER A 10 -2.75 -10.87 4.29
C SER A 10 -3.62 -10.21 3.23
N LEU A 11 -4.60 -10.94 2.71
CA LEU A 11 -5.65 -10.38 1.85
C LEU A 11 -6.92 -10.10 2.67
N MET A 12 -7.62 -11.15 3.11
CA MET A 12 -8.89 -11.02 3.83
C MET A 12 -9.02 -12.12 4.87
N ALA A 13 -9.57 -11.77 6.05
CA ALA A 13 -9.78 -12.74 7.12
C ALA A 13 -11.06 -13.56 6.90
N ASN A 14 -12.15 -12.90 6.49
CA ASN A 14 -13.40 -13.56 6.15
C ASN A 14 -13.58 -13.58 4.63
N PRO A 15 -13.61 -14.75 3.98
CA PRO A 15 -13.76 -14.85 2.53
C PRO A 15 -15.09 -14.31 2.01
N GLN A 16 -16.14 -14.21 2.84
CA GLN A 16 -17.45 -13.67 2.44
C GLN A 16 -17.41 -12.19 2.06
N TYR A 17 -16.35 -11.46 2.46
CA TYR A 17 -16.17 -10.07 2.05
C TYR A 17 -15.52 -9.93 0.67
N ILE A 18 -15.09 -11.03 0.06
CA ILE A 18 -14.57 -11.05 -1.31
C ILE A 18 -15.75 -11.28 -2.25
N ILE A 19 -16.28 -10.20 -2.82
CA ILE A 19 -17.44 -10.22 -3.72
C ILE A 19 -17.07 -9.91 -5.18
N TRP A 20 -15.78 -9.99 -5.52
CA TRP A 20 -15.25 -9.68 -6.85
C TRP A 20 -14.56 -10.89 -7.51
N SER A 21 -14.39 -10.82 -8.83
CA SER A 21 -13.70 -11.83 -9.64
C SER A 21 -13.05 -11.18 -10.87
N PRO A 22 -11.82 -11.57 -11.27
CA PRO A 22 -10.97 -12.56 -10.61
C PRO A 22 -10.38 -12.04 -9.29
N VAL A 23 -10.07 -12.95 -8.37
CA VAL A 23 -9.35 -12.64 -7.12
C VAL A 23 -7.86 -12.81 -7.36
N CYS A 24 -7.08 -11.75 -7.13
CA CYS A 24 -5.64 -11.75 -7.29
C CYS A 24 -4.91 -11.60 -5.95
N ARG A 25 -3.72 -12.18 -5.84
CA ARG A 25 -2.89 -12.08 -4.61
C ARG A 25 -2.51 -10.64 -4.25
N ASN A 26 -2.52 -9.74 -5.22
CA ASN A 26 -2.12 -8.34 -5.05
C ASN A 26 -3.31 -7.37 -5.02
N ASP A 27 -4.54 -7.87 -4.86
CA ASP A 27 -5.73 -7.06 -4.69
C ASP A 27 -5.62 -6.13 -3.46
N ILE A 28 -6.46 -5.12 -3.42
CA ILE A 28 -6.62 -4.26 -2.25
C ILE A 28 -7.39 -5.06 -1.19
N ALA A 29 -6.75 -5.31 -0.06
CA ALA A 29 -7.28 -6.07 1.07
C ALA A 29 -8.44 -5.34 1.76
N TRP A 30 -8.35 -4.02 1.90
CA TRP A 30 -9.38 -3.23 2.58
C TRP A 30 -9.24 -1.73 2.31
N ASN A 31 -10.16 -0.97 2.88
CA ASN A 31 -10.07 0.48 2.94
C ASN A 31 -8.76 0.95 3.61
N PHE A 32 -8.26 2.10 3.17
CA PHE A 32 -7.05 2.74 3.69
C PHE A 32 -5.77 1.94 3.46
N GLU A 33 -5.63 1.22 2.35
CA GLU A 33 -4.29 0.97 1.80
C GLU A 33 -3.73 2.24 1.18
N LYS A 34 -2.40 2.39 1.18
CA LYS A 34 -1.72 3.61 0.70
C LYS A 34 -0.64 3.25 -0.31
N PHE A 35 -0.49 4.08 -1.32
CA PHE A 35 0.58 3.99 -2.31
C PHE A 35 1.33 5.31 -2.30
N LEU A 36 2.61 5.27 -1.94
CA LEU A 36 3.49 6.43 -2.04
C LEU A 36 4.19 6.38 -3.40
N ILE A 37 4.02 7.43 -4.17
CA ILE A 37 4.57 7.58 -5.53
C ILE A 37 5.72 8.59 -5.46
N GLY A 38 6.84 8.25 -6.08
CA GLY A 38 8.00 9.11 -6.18
C GLY A 38 7.79 10.33 -7.09
N PRO A 39 8.68 11.32 -7.02
CA PRO A 39 8.63 12.51 -7.88
C PRO A 39 8.85 12.20 -9.36
N ASP A 40 9.42 11.04 -9.67
CA ASP A 40 9.58 10.48 -11.02
C ASP A 40 8.30 9.78 -11.53
N GLY A 41 7.22 9.76 -10.74
CA GLY A 41 5.98 9.07 -11.06
C GLY A 41 6.03 7.56 -10.84
N VAL A 42 7.13 7.02 -10.29
CA VAL A 42 7.30 5.58 -10.07
C VAL A 42 6.80 5.21 -8.66
N PRO A 43 6.07 4.09 -8.48
CA PRO A 43 5.67 3.63 -7.15
C PRO A 43 6.88 3.38 -6.25
N PHE A 44 6.95 4.06 -5.11
CA PHE A 44 8.01 3.89 -4.14
C PHE A 44 7.68 2.78 -3.14
N LYS A 45 6.49 2.84 -2.52
CA LYS A 45 6.08 1.86 -1.50
C LYS A 45 4.56 1.74 -1.40
N ARG A 46 4.08 0.55 -1.07
CA ARG A 46 2.67 0.27 -0.71
C ARG A 46 2.60 -0.05 0.78
N TYR A 47 1.58 0.45 1.46
CA TYR A 47 1.36 0.23 2.89
C TYR A 47 0.00 -0.42 3.10
N SER A 48 -0.05 -1.38 4.03
CA SER A 48 -1.27 -2.13 4.32
C SER A 48 -2.33 -1.25 4.97
N ARG A 49 -3.55 -1.78 5.06
CA ARG A 49 -4.68 -1.14 5.74
C ARG A 49 -4.41 -0.78 7.20
N ARG A 50 -3.48 -1.49 7.86
CA ARG A 50 -3.14 -1.31 9.28
C ARG A 50 -2.01 -0.31 9.49
N PHE A 51 -1.25 0.03 8.46
CA PHE A 51 -0.18 0.98 8.57
C PHE A 51 -0.74 2.39 8.83
N GLU A 52 -0.28 3.05 9.89
CA GLU A 52 -0.79 4.37 10.24
C GLU A 52 -0.32 5.41 9.21
N THR A 53 -1.26 6.23 8.70
CA THR A 53 -0.94 7.24 7.68
C THR A 53 0.14 8.21 8.14
N ILE A 54 0.17 8.58 9.43
CA ILE A 54 1.17 9.50 9.98
C ILE A 54 2.60 8.93 9.88
N LYS A 55 2.78 7.61 9.96
CA LYS A 55 4.10 6.96 9.85
C LYS A 55 4.65 6.98 8.42
N ILE A 56 3.86 7.38 7.42
CA ILE A 56 4.31 7.57 6.04
C ILE A 56 5.10 8.90 5.91
N GLN A 57 5.00 9.79 6.90
CA GLN A 57 5.69 11.09 6.91
C GLN A 57 7.20 10.96 6.64
N ASP A 58 7.89 10.04 7.32
CA ASP A 58 9.35 9.86 7.17
C ASP A 58 9.73 9.49 5.72
N ASP A 59 8.94 8.62 5.09
CA ASP A 59 9.14 8.23 3.70
C ASP A 59 8.83 9.38 2.73
N ILE A 60 7.84 10.24 3.05
CA ILE A 60 7.54 11.46 2.27
C ILE A 60 8.69 12.45 2.36
N GLU A 61 9.20 12.73 3.56
CA GLU A 61 10.32 13.63 3.79
C GLU A 61 11.58 13.16 3.04
N LEU A 62 11.85 11.86 3.07
CA LEU A 62 12.94 11.24 2.29
C LEU A 62 12.79 11.49 0.78
N LEU A 63 11.58 11.39 0.23
CA LEU A 63 11.36 11.60 -1.20
C LEU A 63 11.42 13.07 -1.60
N LEU A 64 10.98 13.98 -0.73
CA LEU A 64 11.10 15.43 -0.96
C LEU A 64 12.56 15.87 -1.07
N GLN A 65 13.47 15.28 -0.27
CA GLN A 65 14.91 15.57 -0.34
C GLN A 65 15.56 15.16 -1.67
N LYS A 66 14.97 14.24 -2.43
CA LYS A 66 15.52 13.78 -3.72
C LYS A 66 15.20 14.71 -4.90
N VAL A 67 14.28 15.66 -4.71
CA VAL A 67 13.91 16.68 -5.71
C VAL A 67 14.73 17.96 -5.53
N ALA A 68 15.32 18.14 -4.34
CA ALA A 68 16.10 19.31 -3.97
C ALA A 68 17.53 19.29 -4.54
#